data_AF-A0A402AQA1-F1
#
_entry.id   AF-A0A402AQA1-F1
#
_cell.length_a   1.000
_cell.length_b   1.000
_cell.length_c   1.000
_cell.angle_alpha   90.00
_cell.angle_beta   90.00
_cell.angle_gamma   90.00
#
_symmetry.space_group_name_H-M   'P 1'
#
loop_
_entity.id
_entity.type
_entity.pdbx_description
1 polymer ?
#
loop_
_entity_poly.entity_id
_entity_poly.type
_entity_poly.pdbx_seq_one_letter_code
_entity_poly.pdbx_strand_id
1 'polypeptide(L)'
;MNLVGKVMQYQMQNEVPPQYEQVRRVIDDNVRSAHLTPYQLVTRHPELGRDNARVLGDFSRAIILRHPLEFGLKTVPMLFASLTSYYPVSTLPPPPGGPQHGWTEQSVNVLLSFDRLLYSSNALFPYCALLWLGLLCWPRTRPQWSVQLMALLVLTVSFALLLTTLGGYFLSDLMRVHVVFDPLLLLIVWGTILGIPAPLLARSKPRRMKKQQEP
;
A
#
# COMPACT_ATOMS: atom_id res chain seq x y z
N MET A 1 -18.60 5.03 -2.27
CA MET A 1 -17.83 5.54 -3.43
C MET A 1 -16.60 4.69 -3.74
N ASN A 2 -15.64 4.54 -2.82
CA ASN A 2 -14.39 3.85 -3.17
C ASN A 2 -14.56 2.36 -3.54
N LEU A 3 -15.48 1.64 -2.89
CA LEU A 3 -15.73 0.22 -3.21
C LEU A 3 -16.27 0.02 -4.63
N VAL A 4 -17.11 0.94 -5.15
CA VAL A 4 -17.57 0.83 -6.54
C VAL A 4 -16.43 1.11 -7.51
N GLY A 5 -15.54 2.04 -7.16
CA GLY A 5 -14.30 2.27 -7.90
C GLY A 5 -13.44 1.01 -8.00
N LYS A 6 -13.33 0.24 -6.90
CA LYS A 6 -12.64 -1.07 -6.92
C LYS A 6 -13.33 -2.09 -7.81
N VAL A 7 -14.65 -2.21 -7.72
CA VAL A 7 -15.42 -3.14 -8.57
C VAL A 7 -15.22 -2.80 -10.05
N MET A 8 -15.24 -1.51 -10.40
CA MET A 8 -14.97 -1.03 -11.76
C MET A 8 -13.51 -1.30 -12.18
N GLN A 9 -12.54 -1.01 -11.31
CA GLN A 9 -11.12 -1.26 -11.55
C GLN A 9 -10.84 -2.76 -11.80
N TYR A 10 -11.52 -3.63 -11.08
CA TYR A 10 -11.40 -5.09 -11.18
C TYR A 10 -12.34 -5.72 -12.19
N GLN A 11 -13.16 -4.92 -12.87
CA GLN A 11 -14.17 -5.35 -13.82
C GLN A 11 -15.11 -6.42 -13.27
N MET A 12 -15.46 -6.33 -11.98
CA MET A 12 -16.30 -7.31 -11.28
C MET A 12 -17.80 -6.98 -11.36
N GLN A 13 -18.22 -6.00 -12.16
CA GLN A 13 -19.63 -5.57 -12.25
C GLN A 13 -20.59 -6.68 -12.73
N ASN A 14 -20.06 -7.71 -13.39
CA ASN A 14 -20.84 -8.84 -13.91
C ASN A 14 -21.19 -9.89 -12.85
N GLU A 15 -20.55 -9.86 -11.68
CA GLU A 15 -20.75 -10.83 -10.58
C GLU A 15 -21.93 -10.44 -9.65
N VAL A 16 -22.76 -9.50 -10.08
CA VAL A 16 -23.78 -8.89 -9.23
C VAL A 16 -25.07 -9.73 -9.15
N PRO A 17 -25.78 -9.72 -8.00
CA PRO A 17 -27.12 -10.27 -7.92
C PRO A 17 -28.12 -9.61 -8.89
N PRO A 18 -29.14 -10.34 -9.38
CA PRO A 18 -30.09 -9.84 -10.39
C PRO A 18 -30.81 -8.54 -10.01
N GLN A 19 -31.03 -8.31 -8.72
CA GLN A 19 -31.69 -7.11 -8.18
C GLN A 19 -30.98 -5.80 -8.52
N TYR A 20 -29.70 -5.84 -8.93
CA TYR A 20 -28.94 -4.65 -9.31
C TYR A 20 -28.61 -4.58 -10.81
N GLU A 21 -29.30 -5.34 -11.66
CA GLU A 21 -29.07 -5.33 -13.12
C GLU A 21 -29.12 -3.93 -13.74
N GLN A 22 -30.01 -3.06 -13.27
CA GLN A 22 -30.09 -1.68 -13.76
C GLN A 22 -28.80 -0.90 -13.47
N VAL A 23 -28.25 -1.04 -12.27
CA VAL A 23 -26.99 -0.40 -11.87
C VAL A 23 -25.82 -1.01 -12.63
N ARG A 24 -25.84 -2.34 -12.86
CA ARG A 24 -24.84 -3.04 -13.66
C ARG A 24 -24.70 -2.43 -15.04
N ARG A 25 -25.81 -2.24 -15.77
CA ARG A 25 -25.77 -1.72 -17.14
C ARG A 25 -25.12 -0.34 -17.22
N VAL A 26 -25.49 0.55 -16.31
CA VAL A 26 -24.91 1.91 -16.24
C VAL A 26 -23.40 1.85 -15.97
N ILE A 27 -22.96 0.96 -15.07
CA ILE A 27 -21.54 0.78 -14.77
C ILE A 27 -20.79 0.10 -15.91
N ASP A 28 -21.38 -0.91 -16.56
CA ASP A 28 -20.75 -1.66 -17.65
C ASP A 28 -20.55 -0.79 -18.89
N ASP A 29 -21.54 0.04 -19.24
CA ASP A 29 -21.41 1.06 -20.28
C ASP A 29 -20.28 2.04 -19.95
N ASN A 30 -20.16 2.44 -18.68
CA ASN A 30 -19.09 3.34 -18.26
C ASN A 30 -17.70 2.68 -18.34
N VAL A 31 -17.56 1.42 -17.90
CA VAL A 31 -16.30 0.67 -17.94
C VAL A 31 -15.85 0.42 -19.38
N ARG A 32 -16.78 0.17 -20.31
CA ARG A 32 -16.48 -0.15 -21.71
C ARG A 32 -16.25 1.07 -22.60
N SER A 33 -16.95 2.18 -22.36
CA SER A 33 -17.03 3.26 -23.36
C SER A 33 -16.41 4.58 -22.92
N ALA A 34 -16.42 4.89 -21.62
CA ALA A 34 -16.08 6.23 -21.15
C ALA A 34 -14.95 6.27 -20.11
N HIS A 35 -14.61 5.11 -19.50
CA HIS A 35 -13.60 4.98 -18.45
C HIS A 35 -13.71 6.04 -17.35
N LEU A 36 -14.94 6.51 -17.04
CA LEU A 36 -15.15 7.60 -16.10
C LEU A 36 -14.85 7.11 -14.68
N THR A 37 -14.33 8.03 -13.87
CA THR A 37 -14.17 7.80 -12.44
C THR A 37 -15.55 7.63 -11.77
N PRO A 38 -15.65 6.95 -10.62
CA PRO A 38 -16.89 6.89 -9.84
C PRO A 38 -17.50 8.27 -9.54
N TYR A 39 -16.66 9.30 -9.35
CA TYR A 39 -17.13 10.67 -9.15
C TYR A 39 -17.77 11.23 -10.42
N GLN A 40 -17.14 11.06 -11.57
CA GLN A 40 -17.68 11.47 -12.86
C GLN A 40 -18.95 10.68 -13.24
N LEU A 41 -19.02 9.40 -12.85
CA LEU A 41 -20.20 8.56 -13.03
C LEU A 41 -21.40 9.15 -12.27
N VAL A 42 -21.21 9.55 -11.01
CA VAL A 42 -22.27 10.20 -10.22
C VAL A 42 -22.66 11.56 -10.77
N THR A 43 -21.71 12.33 -11.30
CA THR A 43 -22.03 13.61 -11.95
C THR A 43 -22.94 13.41 -13.16
N ARG A 44 -22.76 12.32 -13.92
CA ARG A 44 -23.58 11.99 -15.08
C ARG A 44 -24.90 11.29 -14.72
N HIS A 45 -24.89 10.53 -13.63
CA HIS A 45 -26.02 9.77 -13.10
C HIS A 45 -26.27 10.15 -11.64
N PRO A 46 -26.85 11.34 -11.38
CA PRO A 46 -27.04 11.86 -10.04
C PRO A 46 -27.92 10.96 -9.16
N GLU A 47 -28.80 10.15 -9.77
CA GLU A 47 -29.60 9.13 -9.09
C GLU A 47 -28.75 8.11 -8.33
N LEU A 48 -27.54 7.79 -8.81
CA LEU A 48 -26.61 6.85 -8.15
C LEU A 48 -25.88 7.50 -6.97
N GLY A 49 -25.82 8.84 -6.92
CA GLY A 49 -25.21 9.62 -5.85
C GLY A 49 -26.13 9.96 -4.68
N ARG A 50 -27.45 9.77 -4.83
CA ARG A 50 -28.43 10.05 -3.78
C ARG A 50 -28.18 9.21 -2.53
N ASP A 51 -28.63 9.72 -1.38
CA ASP A 51 -28.48 9.08 -0.07
C ASP A 51 -27.04 8.65 0.24
N ASN A 52 -26.08 9.56 -0.01
CA ASN A 52 -24.65 9.30 0.15
C ASN A 52 -24.14 8.11 -0.69
N ALA A 53 -24.71 7.93 -1.89
CA ALA A 53 -24.41 6.84 -2.81
C ALA A 53 -24.60 5.44 -2.20
N ARG A 54 -25.61 5.29 -1.35
CA ARG A 54 -25.94 4.01 -0.69
C ARG A 54 -26.14 2.88 -1.68
N VAL A 55 -26.85 3.12 -2.78
CA VAL A 55 -27.11 2.12 -3.83
C VAL A 55 -25.81 1.56 -4.42
N LEU A 56 -24.83 2.43 -4.70
CA LEU A 56 -23.52 2.00 -5.20
C LEU A 56 -22.71 1.26 -4.13
N GLY A 57 -22.85 1.66 -2.86
CA GLY A 57 -22.27 0.95 -1.73
C GLY A 57 -22.82 -0.48 -1.61
N ASP A 58 -24.14 -0.63 -1.62
CA ASP A 58 -24.84 -1.91 -1.49
C ASP A 58 -24.56 -2.82 -2.71
N PHE A 59 -24.55 -2.26 -3.91
CA PHE A 59 -24.11 -2.93 -5.15
C PHE A 59 -22.72 -3.53 -5.01
N SER A 60 -21.75 -2.70 -4.60
CA SER A 60 -20.34 -3.13 -4.51
C SER A 60 -20.15 -4.15 -3.40
N ARG A 61 -20.82 -3.94 -2.25
CA ARG A 61 -20.77 -4.86 -1.12
C ARG A 61 -21.34 -6.22 -1.47
N ALA A 62 -22.45 -6.27 -2.23
CA ALA A 62 -23.05 -7.53 -2.66
C ALA A 62 -22.09 -8.34 -3.55
N ILE A 63 -21.37 -7.70 -4.45
CA ILE A 63 -20.35 -8.34 -5.29
C ILE A 63 -19.19 -8.86 -4.44
N ILE A 64 -18.61 -8.01 -3.58
CA ILE A 64 -17.42 -8.37 -2.78
C ILE A 64 -17.73 -9.50 -1.80
N LEU A 65 -18.89 -9.47 -1.13
CA LEU A 65 -19.27 -10.53 -0.19
C LEU A 65 -19.52 -11.87 -0.86
N ARG A 66 -19.96 -11.86 -2.13
CA ARG A 66 -20.20 -13.08 -2.91
C ARG A 66 -18.91 -13.61 -3.55
N HIS A 67 -17.97 -12.74 -3.89
CA HIS A 67 -16.70 -13.07 -4.55
C HIS A 67 -15.46 -12.57 -3.77
N PRO A 68 -15.31 -12.94 -2.48
CA PRO A 68 -14.25 -12.38 -1.63
C PRO A 68 -12.84 -12.80 -2.07
N LEU A 69 -12.69 -14.03 -2.57
CA LEU A 69 -11.40 -14.55 -3.03
C LEU A 69 -10.94 -13.86 -4.30
N GLU A 70 -11.83 -13.67 -5.27
CA GLU A 70 -11.50 -12.96 -6.51
C GLU A 70 -11.10 -11.50 -6.22
N PHE A 71 -11.87 -10.82 -5.36
CA PHE A 71 -11.55 -9.48 -4.92
C PHE A 71 -10.18 -9.40 -4.24
N GLY A 72 -9.88 -10.35 -3.33
CA GLY A 72 -8.59 -10.45 -2.67
C GLY A 72 -7.44 -10.67 -3.64
N LEU A 73 -7.57 -11.65 -4.56
CA LEU A 73 -6.55 -11.98 -5.55
C LEU A 73 -6.26 -10.81 -6.50
N LYS A 74 -7.28 -10.04 -6.90
CA LYS A 74 -7.09 -8.82 -7.70
C LYS A 74 -6.51 -7.64 -6.90
N THR A 75 -6.63 -7.66 -5.58
CA THR A 75 -6.05 -6.64 -4.68
C THR A 75 -4.55 -6.83 -4.47
N VAL A 76 -4.08 -8.08 -4.39
CA VAL A 76 -2.67 -8.39 -4.08
C VAL A 76 -1.68 -7.72 -5.06
N PRO A 77 -1.84 -7.81 -6.40
CA PRO A 77 -0.95 -7.12 -7.34
C PRO A 77 -0.94 -5.61 -7.15
N MET A 78 -2.08 -5.01 -6.81
CA MET A 78 -2.17 -3.57 -6.57
C MET A 78 -1.40 -3.14 -5.32
N LEU A 79 -1.35 -3.99 -4.29
CA LEU A 79 -0.52 -3.73 -3.11
C LEU A 79 0.95 -3.65 -3.48
N PHE A 80 1.46 -4.61 -4.26
CA PHE A 80 2.85 -4.58 -4.70
C PHE A 80 3.15 -3.43 -5.66
N ALA A 81 2.25 -3.15 -6.61
CA ALA A 81 2.40 -2.01 -7.52
C ALA A 81 2.43 -0.68 -6.76
N SER A 82 1.66 -0.56 -5.67
CA SER A 82 1.63 0.66 -4.86
C SER A 82 2.95 0.96 -4.14
N LEU A 83 3.74 -0.07 -3.78
CA LEU A 83 5.02 0.11 -3.10
C LEU A 83 6.09 0.78 -3.96
N THR A 84 5.95 0.71 -5.29
CA THR A 84 6.95 1.22 -6.25
C THR A 84 6.41 2.31 -7.16
N SER A 85 5.12 2.63 -7.06
CA SER A 85 4.51 3.71 -7.83
C SER A 85 5.00 5.05 -7.29
N TYR A 86 5.85 5.75 -8.05
CA TYR A 86 6.37 7.07 -7.68
C TYR A 86 5.64 8.17 -8.45
N TYR A 87 5.12 9.19 -7.77
CA TYR A 87 4.32 10.26 -8.36
C TYR A 87 4.92 11.61 -7.96
N PRO A 88 5.68 12.27 -8.86
CA PRO A 88 6.22 13.60 -8.57
C PRO A 88 5.07 14.62 -8.53
N VAL A 89 5.00 15.40 -7.45
CA VAL A 89 3.89 16.34 -7.17
C VAL A 89 3.85 17.54 -8.13
N SER A 90 4.93 17.83 -8.86
CA SER A 90 4.97 18.95 -9.81
C SER A 90 4.96 18.47 -11.26
N THR A 91 3.77 18.43 -11.86
CA THR A 91 3.59 18.37 -13.33
C THR A 91 3.27 19.74 -13.93
N LEU A 92 3.24 20.79 -13.11
CA LEU A 92 2.97 22.13 -13.60
C LEU A 92 4.21 22.66 -14.35
N PRO A 93 4.06 23.14 -15.60
CA PRO A 93 5.15 23.81 -16.28
C PRO A 93 5.59 25.03 -15.46
N PRO A 94 6.90 25.34 -15.41
CA PRO A 94 7.39 26.50 -14.70
C PRO A 94 6.67 27.76 -15.22
N PRO A 95 6.30 28.70 -14.33
CA PRO A 95 5.61 29.92 -14.73
C PRO A 95 6.47 30.70 -15.74
N PRO A 96 5.91 31.15 -16.87
CA PRO A 96 6.67 31.93 -17.85
C PRO A 96 7.16 33.23 -17.18
N GLY A 97 8.48 33.41 -17.12
CA GLY A 97 9.13 34.57 -16.51
C GLY A 97 9.52 34.45 -15.04
N GLY A 98 9.35 33.28 -14.41
CA GLY A 98 9.89 33.02 -13.07
C GLY A 98 11.42 33.00 -13.07
N PRO A 99 12.10 33.47 -12.00
CA PRO A 99 13.56 33.43 -11.93
C PRO A 99 14.06 31.99 -11.83
N GLN A 100 14.37 31.38 -12.98
CA GLN A 100 15.04 30.08 -13.09
C GLN A 100 16.49 30.21 -12.62
N HIS A 101 16.70 30.19 -11.31
CA HIS A 101 18.03 30.04 -10.77
C HIS A 101 18.44 28.58 -10.99
N GLY A 102 19.21 28.28 -12.05
CA GLY A 102 19.53 26.90 -12.45
C GLY A 102 20.10 26.01 -11.33
N TRP A 103 20.69 26.61 -10.27
CA TRP A 103 21.16 25.86 -9.10
C TRP A 103 20.04 25.32 -8.20
N THR A 104 18.89 26.00 -8.08
CA THR A 104 17.74 25.50 -7.31
C THR A 104 17.07 24.36 -8.04
N GLU A 105 16.87 24.49 -9.35
CA GLU A 105 16.35 23.40 -10.20
C GLU A 105 17.26 22.17 -10.14
N GLN A 106 18.59 22.36 -10.23
CA GLN A 106 19.54 21.27 -10.13
C GLN A 106 19.51 20.62 -8.73
N SER A 107 19.46 21.41 -7.66
CA SER A 107 19.39 20.88 -6.29
C SER A 107 18.09 20.09 -6.06
N VAL A 108 16.95 20.60 -6.52
CA VAL A 108 15.66 19.93 -6.43
C VAL A 108 15.65 18.64 -7.25
N ASN A 109 16.22 18.64 -8.45
CA ASN A 109 16.32 17.44 -9.29
C ASN A 109 17.21 16.36 -8.66
N VAL A 110 18.29 16.73 -7.98
CA VAL A 110 19.12 15.80 -7.22
C VAL A 110 18.33 15.20 -6.05
N LEU A 111 17.62 16.03 -5.28
CA LEU A 111 16.77 15.56 -4.18
C LEU A 111 15.67 14.62 -4.67
N LEU A 112 14.99 14.96 -5.78
CA LEU A 112 13.96 14.12 -6.39
C LEU A 112 14.51 12.79 -6.90
N SER A 113 15.73 12.79 -7.45
CA SER A 113 16.37 11.57 -7.93
C SER A 113 16.76 10.66 -6.76
N PHE A 114 17.25 11.25 -5.67
CA PHE A 114 17.57 10.54 -4.44
C PHE A 114 16.31 9.98 -3.77
N ASP A 115 15.24 10.77 -3.69
CA ASP A 115 13.96 10.33 -3.16
C ASP A 115 13.38 9.17 -3.97
N ARG A 116 13.41 9.26 -5.31
CA ARG A 116 13.00 8.17 -6.21
C ARG A 116 13.80 6.89 -5.98
N LEU A 117 15.11 7.01 -5.71
CA LEU A 117 15.96 5.87 -5.40
C LEU A 117 15.54 5.23 -4.06
N LEU A 118 15.34 6.04 -3.02
CA LEU A 118 14.84 5.56 -1.73
C LEU A 118 13.48 4.90 -1.86
N TYR A 119 12.56 5.49 -2.61
CA TYR A 119 11.23 4.95 -2.87
C TYR A 119 11.29 3.60 -3.60
N SER A 120 12.21 3.44 -4.55
CA SER A 120 12.39 2.16 -5.25
C SER A 120 12.80 1.02 -4.31
N SER A 121 13.46 1.33 -3.18
CA SER A 121 13.84 0.35 -2.17
C SER A 121 12.65 -0.21 -1.38
N ASN A 122 11.48 0.45 -1.40
CA ASN A 122 10.25 -0.06 -0.79
C ASN A 122 9.82 -1.42 -1.38
N ALA A 123 10.28 -1.78 -2.58
CA ALA A 123 10.12 -3.12 -3.14
C ALA A 123 10.70 -4.23 -2.25
N LEU A 124 11.65 -3.91 -1.37
CA LEU A 124 12.27 -4.84 -0.43
C LEU A 124 11.43 -5.08 0.84
N PHE A 125 10.44 -4.23 1.10
CA PHE A 125 9.60 -4.31 2.29
C PHE A 125 8.98 -5.69 2.53
N PRO A 126 8.38 -6.38 1.54
CA PRO A 126 7.76 -7.70 1.76
C PRO A 126 8.75 -8.73 2.29
N TYR A 127 9.99 -8.70 1.81
CA TYR A 127 11.05 -9.59 2.26
C TYR A 127 11.50 -9.25 3.69
N CYS A 128 11.65 -7.96 4.00
CA CYS A 128 11.96 -7.49 5.35
C CYS A 128 10.84 -7.87 6.34
N ALA A 129 9.58 -7.74 5.93
CA ALA A 129 8.42 -8.10 6.72
C ALA A 129 8.42 -9.60 7.05
N LEU A 130 8.61 -10.47 6.05
CA LEU A 130 8.70 -11.91 6.25
C LEU A 130 9.85 -12.29 7.19
N LEU A 131 11.00 -11.63 7.05
CA LEU A 131 12.17 -11.86 7.90
C LEU A 131 11.86 -11.54 9.37
N TRP A 132 11.33 -10.35 9.68
CA TRP A 132 11.04 -9.96 11.06
C TRP A 132 9.89 -10.75 11.69
N LEU A 133 8.86 -11.07 10.91
CA LEU A 133 7.78 -11.94 11.36
C LEU A 133 8.29 -13.37 11.62
N GLY A 134 9.16 -13.89 10.76
CA GLY A 134 9.83 -15.17 10.97
C GLY A 134 10.68 -15.17 12.24
N LEU A 135 11.45 -14.11 12.49
CA LEU A 135 12.23 -13.94 13.71
C LEU A 135 11.36 -13.80 14.96
N LEU A 136 10.17 -13.20 14.86
CA LEU A 136 9.22 -13.09 15.97
C LEU A 136 8.59 -14.45 16.32
N CYS A 137 8.25 -15.25 15.31
CA CYS A 137 7.71 -16.60 15.49
C CYS A 137 8.76 -17.58 16.02
N TRP A 138 10.05 -17.26 15.88
CA TRP A 138 11.13 -18.11 16.33
C TRP A 138 11.40 -17.95 17.84
N PRO A 139 11.25 -19.01 18.66
CA PRO A 139 11.24 -18.90 20.13
C PRO A 139 12.53 -18.35 20.73
N ARG A 140 13.67 -18.49 20.02
CA ARG A 140 14.98 -18.01 20.49
C ARG A 140 15.20 -16.50 20.28
N THR A 141 14.61 -15.91 19.25
CA THR A 141 14.80 -14.49 18.87
C THR A 141 13.62 -13.63 19.31
N ARG A 142 12.44 -14.24 19.53
CA ARG A 142 11.25 -13.61 20.09
C ARG A 142 11.47 -12.71 21.33
N PRO A 143 12.30 -13.06 22.34
CA PRO A 143 12.44 -12.21 23.52
C PRO A 143 13.31 -10.96 23.28
N GLN A 144 13.95 -10.82 22.12
CA GLN A 144 14.79 -9.65 21.83
C GLN A 144 13.91 -8.41 21.55
N TRP A 145 14.19 -7.31 22.25
CA TRP A 145 13.44 -6.07 22.12
C TRP A 145 13.44 -5.51 20.69
N SER A 146 14.58 -5.62 19.99
CA SER A 146 14.69 -5.20 18.58
C SER A 146 13.75 -5.97 17.65
N VAL A 147 13.62 -7.29 17.86
CA VAL A 147 12.73 -8.16 17.06
C VAL A 147 11.27 -7.79 17.32
N GLN A 148 10.90 -7.54 18.57
CA GLN A 148 9.53 -7.15 18.93
C GLN A 148 9.16 -5.78 18.35
N LEU A 149 10.06 -4.79 18.46
CA LEU A 149 9.85 -3.45 17.93
C LEU A 149 9.73 -3.45 16.40
N MET A 150 10.66 -4.12 15.71
CA MET A 150 10.61 -4.21 14.25
C MET A 150 9.39 -5.00 13.76
N ALA A 151 9.01 -6.08 14.44
CA ALA A 151 7.81 -6.82 14.07
C ALA A 151 6.52 -6.01 14.31
N LEU A 152 6.46 -5.19 15.36
CA LEU A 152 5.34 -4.26 15.58
C LEU A 152 5.25 -3.22 14.46
N LEU A 153 6.38 -2.64 14.06
CA LEU A 153 6.43 -1.68 12.94
C LEU A 153 5.98 -2.35 11.64
N VAL A 154 6.48 -3.54 11.33
CA VAL A 154 6.09 -4.33 10.17
C VAL A 154 4.58 -4.59 10.17
N LEU A 155 4.01 -5.07 11.28
CA LEU A 155 2.57 -5.34 11.38
C LEU A 155 1.74 -4.06 11.18
N THR A 156 2.18 -2.95 11.76
CA THR A 156 1.50 -1.65 11.65
C THR A 156 1.50 -1.18 10.19
N VAL A 157 2.65 -1.22 9.52
CA VAL A 157 2.77 -0.82 8.12
C VAL A 157 1.99 -1.78 7.22
N SER A 158 2.11 -3.09 7.40
CA SER A 158 1.34 -4.08 6.64
C SER A 158 -0.16 -3.89 6.81
N PHE A 159 -0.65 -3.60 8.02
CA PHE A 159 -2.05 -3.31 8.27
C PHE A 159 -2.51 -2.04 7.53
N ALA A 160 -1.73 -0.97 7.62
CA ALA A 160 -2.02 0.27 6.91
C ALA A 160 -2.02 0.08 5.38
N LEU A 161 -1.04 -0.66 4.84
CA LEU A 161 -0.96 -1.01 3.42
C LEU A 161 -2.17 -1.80 2.97
N LEU A 162 -2.59 -2.82 3.73
CA LEU A 162 -3.80 -3.59 3.43
C LEU A 162 -5.05 -2.72 3.47
N LEU A 163 -5.20 -1.87 4.50
CA LEU A 163 -6.37 -1.00 4.64
C LEU A 163 -6.48 -0.02 3.48
N THR A 164 -5.36 0.64 3.13
CA THR A 164 -5.29 1.60 2.02
C THR A 164 -5.50 0.93 0.67
N THR A 165 -4.90 -0.24 0.44
CA THR A 165 -5.05 -0.98 -0.83
C THR A 165 -6.43 -1.58 -1.02
N LEU A 166 -7.11 -2.01 0.04
CA LEU A 166 -8.50 -2.44 0.00
C LEU A 166 -9.45 -1.25 -0.22
N GLY A 167 -9.17 -0.12 0.43
CA GLY A 167 -10.04 1.05 0.46
C GLY A 167 -9.85 2.05 -0.69
N GLY A 168 -8.71 2.08 -1.36
CA GLY A 168 -8.37 3.04 -2.42
C GLY A 168 -8.45 2.43 -3.81
N TYR A 169 -9.05 3.13 -4.78
CA TYR A 169 -9.29 2.57 -6.12
C TYR A 169 -8.46 3.23 -7.24
N PHE A 170 -7.93 4.44 -7.05
CA PHE A 170 -6.92 5.02 -7.92
C PHE A 170 -5.52 4.85 -7.35
N LEU A 171 -4.52 4.58 -8.21
CA LEU A 171 -3.12 4.57 -7.80
C LEU A 171 -2.68 5.93 -7.22
N SER A 172 -3.18 7.04 -7.78
CA SER A 172 -2.91 8.39 -7.26
C SER A 172 -3.50 8.63 -5.87
N ASP A 173 -4.74 8.15 -5.62
CA ASP A 173 -5.37 8.24 -4.30
C ASP A 173 -4.71 7.29 -3.29
N LEU A 174 -4.28 6.10 -3.75
CA LEU A 174 -3.50 5.15 -2.96
C LEU A 174 -2.22 5.80 -2.45
N MET A 175 -1.46 6.46 -3.33
CA MET A 175 -0.22 7.13 -2.98
C MET A 175 -0.41 8.27 -1.98
N ARG A 176 -1.48 9.07 -2.12
CA ARG A 176 -1.76 10.19 -1.21
C ARG A 176 -1.95 9.73 0.24
N VAL A 177 -2.53 8.55 0.45
CA VAL A 177 -2.72 7.99 1.80
C VAL A 177 -1.49 7.19 2.24
N HIS A 178 -0.80 6.56 1.29
CA HIS A 178 0.41 5.75 1.54
C HIS A 178 1.61 6.60 1.98
N VAL A 179 1.76 7.83 1.48
CA VAL A 179 2.94 8.70 1.72
C VAL A 179 3.22 8.94 3.21
N VAL A 180 2.20 8.86 4.06
CA VAL A 180 2.32 9.01 5.51
C VAL A 180 3.14 7.87 6.14
N PHE A 181 3.20 6.72 5.47
CA PHE A 181 3.89 5.52 5.92
C PHE A 181 5.28 5.33 5.27
N ASP A 182 5.65 6.15 4.30
CA ASP A 182 6.97 6.06 3.64
C ASP A 182 8.15 6.15 4.61
N PRO A 183 8.14 7.03 5.64
CA PRO A 183 9.23 7.05 6.62
C PRO A 183 9.35 5.74 7.41
N LEU A 184 8.22 5.07 7.68
CA LEU A 184 8.20 3.78 8.38
C LEU A 184 8.68 2.65 7.46
N LEU A 185 8.29 2.66 6.18
CA LEU A 185 8.79 1.72 5.17
C LEU A 185 10.31 1.84 5.03
N LEU A 186 10.82 3.06 4.90
CA LEU A 186 12.25 3.32 4.83
C LEU A 186 12.96 2.86 6.11
N LEU A 187 12.42 3.18 7.29
CA LEU A 187 12.98 2.73 8.57
C LEU A 187 13.04 1.20 8.65
N ILE A 188 12.00 0.50 8.19
CA ILE A 188 11.99 -0.97 8.17
C ILE A 188 13.02 -1.50 7.18
N VAL A 189 13.03 -1.05 5.92
CA VAL A 189 13.95 -1.58 4.90
C VAL A 189 15.40 -1.31 5.29
N TRP A 190 15.74 -0.05 5.60
CA TRP A 190 17.11 0.33 5.94
C TRP A 190 17.52 -0.14 7.34
N GLY A 191 16.61 -0.11 8.31
CA GLY A 191 16.84 -0.67 9.65
C GLY A 191 17.05 -2.18 9.61
N THR A 192 16.44 -2.88 8.66
CA THR A 192 16.71 -4.31 8.40
C THR A 192 18.12 -4.48 7.84
N ILE A 193 18.48 -3.77 6.77
CA ILE A 193 19.81 -3.85 6.13
C ILE A 193 20.94 -3.58 7.14
N LEU A 194 20.78 -2.54 7.98
CA LEU A 194 21.78 -2.14 8.97
C LEU A 194 21.71 -2.98 10.27
N GLY A 195 20.53 -3.47 10.64
CA GLY A 195 20.25 -4.07 11.95
C GLY A 195 20.26 -5.60 12.01
N ILE A 196 20.13 -6.31 10.88
CA ILE A 196 20.23 -7.79 10.78
C ILE A 196 21.48 -8.38 11.48
N PRO A 197 22.67 -7.76 11.45
CA PRO A 197 23.86 -8.36 12.05
C PRO A 197 23.72 -8.56 13.55
N ALA A 198 23.06 -7.66 14.28
CA ALA A 198 23.02 -7.68 15.75
C ALA A 198 22.34 -8.94 16.36
N PRO A 199 21.10 -9.33 15.97
CA PRO A 199 20.46 -10.53 16.51
C PRO A 199 21.13 -11.84 16.04
N LEU A 200 21.73 -11.85 14.84
CA LEU A 200 22.47 -13.00 14.31
C LEU A 200 23.87 -13.15 14.93
N LEU A 201 24.54 -12.05 15.28
CA LEU A 201 25.85 -12.04 15.94
C LEU A 201 25.73 -12.32 17.44
N ALA A 202 24.63 -11.96 18.10
CA ALA A 202 24.34 -12.38 19.47
C ALA A 202 24.32 -13.91 19.64
N ARG A 203 24.19 -14.65 18.53
CA ARG A 203 24.25 -16.11 18.42
C ARG A 203 25.65 -16.70 18.63
N SER A 204 26.72 -15.91 18.50
CA SER A 204 28.11 -16.42 18.49
C SER A 204 28.78 -16.47 19.86
N LYS A 205 28.18 -15.92 20.93
CA LYS A 205 28.73 -16.09 22.28
C LYS A 205 28.52 -17.55 22.73
N PRO A 206 29.58 -18.38 22.81
CA PRO A 206 29.44 -19.73 23.28
C PRO A 206 29.00 -19.66 24.75
N ARG A 207 28.00 -20.48 25.07
CA ARG A 207 27.54 -20.75 26.43
C ARG A 207 28.73 -21.35 27.18
N ARG A 208 29.57 -20.52 27.81
CA ARG A 208 30.61 -20.96 28.74
C ARG A 208 29.89 -21.71 29.84
N MET A 209 29.85 -23.04 29.72
CA MET A 209 29.51 -23.92 30.82
C MET A 209 30.56 -23.66 31.90
N LYS A 210 30.18 -22.89 32.92
CA LYS A 210 30.80 -22.99 34.23
C LYS A 210 30.58 -24.43 34.68
N LYS A 211 31.52 -25.32 34.38
CA LYS A 211 31.69 -26.53 35.19
C LYS A 211 32.12 -26.03 36.56
N GLN A 212 31.24 -26.23 37.53
CA GLN A 212 31.51 -26.06 38.95
C GLN A 212 32.80 -26.81 39.29
N GLN A 213 33.82 -26.07 39.70
CA GLN A 213 34.76 -26.56 40.70
C GLN A 213 34.08 -26.27 42.04
N GLU A 214 33.67 -27.32 42.73
CA GLU A 214 33.51 -27.29 44.18
C GLU A 214 34.30 -28.48 44.76
N PRO A 215 34.85 -28.29 45.97
CA PRO A 215 36.17 -28.76 46.41
C PRO A 215 36.28 -30.24 46.77
#